data_AF-A0A1H5BNP2-F1
#
_entry.id   AF-A0A1H5BNP2-F1
#
_cell.length_a   1.000
_cell.length_b   1.000
_cell.length_c   1.000
_cell.angle_alpha   90.00
_cell.angle_beta   90.00
_cell.angle_gamma   90.00
#
_symmetry.space_group_name_H-M   'P 1'
#
loop_
_entity.id
_entity.type
_entity.pdbx_description
1 polymer ?
#
loop_
_entity_poly.entity_id
_entity_poly.type
_entity_poly.pdbx_seq_one_letter_code
_entity_poly.pdbx_strand_id
1 'polypeptide(L)' 'MTSLPPGSDQGGSPKRPAPLLCARCGIPAPGPHPATWTWSVENGTPVYFCATCSRENLRSIEGRLDSAWW' A
#
# COMPACT_ATOMS: atom_id res chain seq x y z
N MET A 1 -18.23 1.30 52.30
CA MET A 1 -19.13 1.43 51.14
C MET A 1 -18.61 2.58 50.31
N THR A 2 -17.89 2.30 49.22
CA THR A 2 -17.44 3.36 48.30
C THR A 2 -17.75 2.87 46.90
N SER A 3 -18.82 3.42 46.33
CA SER A 3 -19.35 3.10 45.02
C SER A 3 -18.49 3.79 43.96
N LEU A 4 -17.86 3.02 43.06
CA LEU A 4 -17.22 3.57 41.85
C LEU A 4 -18.29 3.76 40.76
N PRO A 5 -18.24 4.85 39.97
CA PRO A 5 -19.20 5.05 38.89
C PRO A 5 -18.87 4.15 37.69
N PRO A 6 -19.88 3.72 36.91
CA PRO A 6 -19.64 2.96 35.70
C PRO A 6 -18.98 3.87 34.65
N GLY A 7 -17.74 3.57 34.30
CA GLY A 7 -17.04 4.20 33.19
C GLY A 7 -17.78 3.90 31.89
N SER A 8 -18.18 4.95 31.17
CA SER A 8 -18.87 4.83 29.89
C SER A 8 -17.96 4.14 28.88
N ASP A 9 -18.33 2.93 28.46
CA ASP A 9 -17.76 2.24 27.31
C ASP A 9 -18.07 3.04 26.04
N GLN A 10 -17.16 3.95 25.68
CA GLN A 10 -17.16 4.55 24.35
C GLN A 10 -16.68 3.50 23.37
N GLY A 11 -17.62 2.68 22.90
CA GLY A 11 -17.44 1.72 21.81
C GLY A 11 -17.12 2.44 20.50
N GLY A 12 -15.86 2.84 20.35
CA GLY A 12 -15.32 3.29 19.07
C GLY A 12 -15.31 2.12 18.10
N SER A 13 -16.25 2.11 17.15
CA SER A 13 -16.19 1.15 16.04
C SER A 13 -14.84 1.28 15.33
N PRO A 14 -14.15 0.15 15.03
CA PRO A 14 -12.89 0.22 14.31
C PRO A 14 -13.17 0.80 12.92
N LYS A 15 -12.64 2.00 12.66
CA LYS A 15 -12.69 2.62 11.33
C LYS A 15 -11.90 1.70 10.40
N ARG A 16 -12.60 1.04 9.47
CA ARG A 16 -11.96 0.12 8.52
C ARG A 16 -10.87 0.91 7.79
N PRO A 17 -9.63 0.40 7.70
CA PRO A 17 -8.56 1.09 7.00
C PRO A 17 -9.00 1.42 5.57
N ALA A 18 -8.66 2.62 5.10
CA ALA A 18 -8.88 2.97 3.71
C ALA A 18 -8.14 1.95 2.80
N PRO A 19 -8.74 1.53 1.68
CA PRO A 19 -8.11 0.59 0.78
C PRO A 19 -6.83 1.20 0.20
N LEU A 20 -5.75 0.43 0.19
CA LEU A 20 -4.52 0.80 -0.50
C LEU A 20 -4.79 0.95 -2.00
N LEU A 21 -4.31 2.02 -2.64
CA LEU A 21 -4.51 2.27 -4.06
C LEU A 21 -3.19 2.20 -4.84
N CYS A 22 -3.24 1.75 -6.08
CA CYS A 22 -2.08 1.79 -6.98
C CYS A 22 -1.76 3.24 -7.36
N ALA A 23 -0.51 3.67 -7.14
CA ALA A 23 -0.08 5.04 -7.44
C ALA A 23 -0.11 5.38 -8.94
N ARG A 24 -0.11 4.38 -9.83
CA ARG A 24 -0.15 4.58 -11.29
C ARG A 24 -1.56 4.56 -11.88
N CYS A 25 -2.36 3.54 -11.56
CA CYS A 25 -3.68 3.33 -12.17
C CYS A 25 -4.86 3.50 -11.21
N GLY A 26 -4.61 3.74 -9.92
CA GLY A 26 -5.65 3.96 -8.92
C GLY A 26 -6.45 2.73 -8.50
N ILE A 27 -6.17 1.53 -9.06
CA ILE A 27 -6.91 0.32 -8.68
C ILE A 27 -6.76 0.05 -7.17
N PRO A 28 -7.83 -0.33 -6.45
CA PRO A 28 -7.71 -0.69 -5.05
C PRO A 28 -7.09 -2.08 -4.87
N ALA A 29 -6.33 -2.23 -3.80
CA ALA A 29 -5.81 -3.51 -3.35
C ALA A 29 -6.95 -4.44 -2.91
N PRO A 30 -6.86 -5.74 -3.22
CA PRO A 30 -7.86 -6.73 -2.78
C PRO A 30 -7.87 -6.95 -1.26
N GLY A 31 -6.89 -6.43 -0.53
CA GLY A 31 -6.78 -6.54 0.91
C GLY A 31 -5.65 -5.66 1.48
N PRO A 32 -5.45 -5.68 2.79
CA PRO A 32 -4.50 -4.78 3.48
C PRO A 32 -3.02 -5.06 3.13
N HIS A 33 -2.68 -6.29 2.71
CA HIS A 33 -1.31 -6.68 2.36
C HIS A 33 -1.30 -7.58 1.12
N PRO A 34 -1.47 -7.04 -0.09
CA PRO A 34 -1.49 -7.85 -1.30
C PRO A 34 -0.07 -8.29 -1.66
N ALA A 35 0.20 -9.60 -1.55
CA ALA A 35 1.51 -10.21 -1.76
C ALA A 35 2.15 -9.93 -3.14
N THR A 36 1.34 -9.56 -4.14
CA THR A 36 1.78 -9.32 -5.52
C THR A 36 2.05 -7.86 -5.84
N TRP A 37 1.84 -6.95 -4.89
CA TRP A 37 2.08 -5.52 -5.09
C TRP A 37 3.51 -5.16 -4.72
N THR A 38 4.03 -4.15 -5.41
CA THR A 38 5.38 -3.65 -5.16
C THR A 38 5.29 -2.38 -4.31
N TRP A 39 6.10 -2.32 -3.27
CA TRP A 39 6.35 -1.11 -2.51
C TRP A 39 7.58 -0.40 -3.09
N SER A 40 7.47 0.91 -3.34
CA SER A 40 8.57 1.78 -3.72
C SER A 40 8.56 3.03 -2.84
N VAL A 41 9.67 3.76 -2.85
CA VAL A 41 9.77 5.08 -2.22
C VAL A 41 10.15 6.08 -3.31
N GLU A 42 9.20 6.94 -3.67
CA GLU A 42 9.38 7.97 -4.71
C GLU A 42 9.42 9.34 -4.03
N ASN A 43 10.49 10.11 -4.24
CA ASN A 43 10.68 11.42 -3.58
C ASN A 43 10.51 11.36 -2.04
N GLY A 44 10.95 10.26 -1.42
CA GLY A 44 10.79 10.04 0.02
C GLY A 44 9.38 9.60 0.45
N THR A 45 8.43 9.47 -0.47
CA THR A 45 7.05 9.06 -0.18
C THR A 45 6.84 7.58 -0.54
N PRO A 46 6.33 6.75 0.38
CA PRO A 46 6.01 5.36 0.08
C PRO A 46 4.84 5.31 -0.92
N VAL A 47 5.04 4.61 -2.02
CA VAL A 47 4.02 4.36 -3.03
C VAL A 47 3.91 2.87 -3.29
N TYR A 48 2.73 2.45 -3.74
CA TYR A 48 2.46 1.05 -4.04
C TYR A 48 1.96 0.91 -5.47
N PHE A 49 2.41 -0.16 -6.13
CA PHE A 49 2.01 -0.49 -7.50
C PHE A 49 1.39 -1.87 -7.56
N CYS A 50 0.31 -2.02 -8.33
CA CYS A 50 -0.30 -3.31 -8.58
C CYS A 50 0.61 -4.20 -9.46
N ALA A 51 0.43 -5.52 -9.39
CA ALA A 51 1.24 -6.49 -10.12
C ALA A 51 1.42 -6.17 -11.62
N THR A 52 0.36 -5.67 -12.28
CA THR A 52 0.41 -5.28 -13.69
C THR A 52 1.30 -4.07 -13.92
N CYS A 53 1.06 -2.97 -13.19
CA CYS A 53 1.85 -1.75 -13.33
C CYS A 53 3.33 -1.96 -12.95
N SER A 54 3.60 -2.80 -11.95
CA SER A 54 4.97 -3.17 -11.59
C SER A 54 5.70 -3.87 -12.73
N ARG A 55 5.05 -4.84 -13.39
CA ARG A 55 5.65 -5.57 -14.52
C ARG A 55 5.87 -4.70 -15.75
N GLU A 56 4.94 -3.79 -16.04
CA GLU A 56 5.13 -2.82 -17.11
C GLU A 56 6.32 -1.88 -16.84
N ASN A 57 6.52 -1.48 -15.58
CA ASN A 57 7.65 -0.61 -15.22
C ASN A 57 9.00 -1.32 -15.41
N LEU A 58 9.09 -2.62 -15.09
CA LEU A 58 10.29 -3.43 -15.35
C LEU A 58 10.68 -3.45 -16.83
N ARG A 59 9.70 -3.58 -17.74
CA ARG A 59 9.95 -3.56 -19.19
C ARG A 59 10.52 -2.22 -19.69
N SER A 60 10.26 -1.12 -18.98
CA SER A 60 10.79 0.19 -19.35
C SER A 60 12.27 0.38 -18.95
N ILE A 61 12.77 -0.42 -17.99
CA ILE A 61 14.17 -0.33 -17.52
C ILE A 61 15.08 -1.21 -18.40
N GLU A 62 14.61 -2.36 -18.86
CA GLU A 62 15.36 -3.28 -19.74
C GLU A 62 15.82 -2.63 -21.06
N GLY A 63 15.05 -1.68 -21.61
CA GLY A 63 15.45 -0.94 -22.83
C GLY A 63 16.50 0.16 -22.60
N ARG A 64 16.89 0.42 -21.35
CA ARG A 64 17.76 1.54 -20.96
C ARG A 64 19.04 1.10 -20.25
N LEU A 65 19.17 -0.19 -19.97
CA LEU A 65 20.43 -0.81 -19.55
C LEU A 65 21.27 -1.00 -20.81
N ASP A 66 22.39 -0.28 -20.91
CA ASP A 66 23.33 -0.46 -22.01
C ASP A 66 23.85 -1.91 -21.95
N SER A 67 23.91 -2.57 -23.10
CA SER A 67 24.39 -3.94 -23.21
C SER A 67 25.84 -4.13 -22.75
N ALA A 68 26.60 -3.08 -22.42
CA ALA A 68 27.98 -3.23 -21.96
C ALA A 68 28.15 -3.81 -20.54
N TRP A 69 27.07 -4.19 -19.84
CA TRP A 69 27.09 -4.64 -18.44
C TRP A 69 26.55 -6.08 -18.24
N TRP A 70 26.46 -6.85 -19.33
CA TRP A 70 26.43 -8.33 -19.27
C TRP A 70 27.84 -8.92 -19.37
#